data_AF-A0A7V8E526-F1
#
_entry.id   AF-A0A7V8E526-F1
#
_cell.length_a   1.000
_cell.length_b   1.000
_cell.length_c   1.000
_cell.angle_alpha   90.00
_cell.angle_beta   90.00
_cell.angle_gamma   90.00
#
_symmetry.space_group_name_H-M   'P 1'
#
loop_
_entity.id
_entity.type
_entity.pdbx_description
1 polymer ?
#
loop_
_entity_poly.entity_id
_entity_poly.type
_entity_poly.pdbx_seq_one_letter_code
_entity_poly.pdbx_strand_id
1 'polypeptide(L)'
;MAAIAVTLCALSAIHSDQIDLWMRNAPPLSSRSHSASMATVQDVSVALKCYETDFGRYPESGNSNLVKAMAGLGKNGFYGFTPDRLNARGEWLDPWNRPYVYERLESGGFRLYSIGPNGIDEGGKGDDLGNGN
;
A
#
# COMPACT_ATOMS: atom_id res chain seq x y z
N MET A 1 7.00 -62.73 -1.30
CA MET A 1 8.33 -62.25 -0.88
C MET A 1 8.71 -61.09 -1.78
N ALA A 2 8.96 -59.89 -1.21
CA ALA A 2 9.68 -58.70 -1.72
C ALA A 2 9.33 -58.14 -3.13
N ALA A 3 9.34 -56.84 -3.43
CA ALA A 3 10.07 -55.72 -2.85
C ALA A 3 9.36 -54.36 -3.09
N ILE A 4 9.66 -53.41 -2.22
CA ILE A 4 9.30 -51.98 -2.23
C ILE A 4 10.40 -51.20 -2.96
N ALA A 5 10.07 -50.29 -3.89
CA ALA A 5 10.77 -48.99 -4.10
C ALA A 5 10.21 -48.20 -5.31
N VAL A 6 9.58 -47.06 -5.00
CA VAL A 6 9.69 -45.72 -5.62
C VAL A 6 9.73 -45.60 -7.15
N THR A 7 8.73 -44.93 -7.73
CA THR A 7 8.99 -43.77 -8.64
C THR A 7 7.80 -42.81 -8.56
N LEU A 8 7.91 -41.92 -7.59
CA LEU A 8 7.07 -40.75 -7.37
C LEU A 8 7.59 -39.63 -8.29
N CYS A 9 7.21 -39.57 -9.57
CA CYS A 9 7.77 -38.54 -10.48
C CYS A 9 6.75 -37.90 -11.44
N ALA A 10 5.49 -38.33 -11.47
CA ALA A 10 4.50 -37.83 -12.44
C ALA A 10 3.49 -36.81 -11.87
N LEU A 11 3.48 -36.56 -10.55
CA LEU A 11 2.47 -35.70 -9.91
C LEU A 11 2.97 -34.30 -9.50
N SER A 12 4.28 -34.02 -9.63
CA SER A 12 4.87 -32.72 -9.31
C SER A 12 4.91 -31.73 -10.48
N ALA A 13 4.73 -32.18 -11.72
CA ALA A 13 4.82 -31.30 -12.90
C ALA A 13 3.59 -30.40 -13.09
N ILE A 14 2.38 -30.90 -12.80
CA ILE A 14 1.13 -30.15 -13.04
C ILE A 14 0.94 -29.00 -12.03
N HIS A 15 1.61 -29.07 -10.87
CA HIS A 15 1.51 -28.03 -9.84
C HIS A 15 2.50 -26.86 -10.03
N SER A 16 3.56 -27.04 -10.84
CA SER A 16 4.60 -26.03 -11.04
C SER A 16 4.34 -25.15 -12.26
N ASP A 17 3.76 -25.69 -13.34
CA ASP A 17 3.44 -24.91 -14.55
C ASP A 17 2.35 -23.86 -14.31
N GLN A 18 1.34 -24.19 -13.48
CA GLN A 18 0.34 -23.20 -13.06
C GLN A 18 1.00 -22.07 -12.26
N ILE A 19 2.07 -22.39 -11.51
CA ILE A 19 2.79 -21.41 -10.72
C ILE A 19 3.59 -20.45 -11.60
N ASP A 20 4.30 -21.00 -12.59
CA ASP A 20 5.08 -20.21 -13.53
C ASP A 20 4.21 -19.42 -14.53
N LEU A 21 2.98 -19.88 -14.84
CA LEU A 21 2.05 -19.15 -15.70
C LEU A 21 1.48 -17.89 -15.01
N TRP A 22 1.20 -17.94 -13.70
CA TRP A 22 0.78 -16.74 -12.96
C TRP A 22 1.92 -15.76 -12.73
N MET A 23 3.17 -16.23 -12.67
CA MET A 23 4.35 -15.35 -12.59
C MET A 23 4.71 -14.72 -13.95
N ARG A 24 4.55 -15.45 -15.06
CA ARG A 24 4.86 -14.95 -16.43
C ARG A 24 3.86 -13.94 -16.96
N ASN A 25 2.58 -14.10 -16.61
CA ASN A 25 1.51 -13.13 -16.92
C ASN A 25 1.20 -12.21 -15.73
N ALA A 26 2.02 -12.25 -14.67
CA ALA A 26 1.90 -11.26 -13.61
C ALA A 26 2.14 -9.89 -14.25
N PRO A 27 1.25 -8.91 -14.00
CA PRO A 27 1.53 -7.54 -14.38
C PRO A 27 2.89 -7.18 -13.76
N PRO A 28 3.82 -6.50 -14.48
CA PRO A 28 5.17 -6.24 -14.00
C PRO A 28 5.11 -5.67 -12.58
N LEU A 29 6.08 -6.00 -11.71
CA LEU A 29 6.04 -5.62 -10.29
C LEU A 29 5.70 -4.13 -10.10
N SER A 30 6.11 -3.27 -11.04
CA SER A 30 5.70 -1.87 -11.14
C SER A 30 4.18 -1.67 -11.17
N SER A 31 3.45 -2.33 -12.08
CA SER A 31 2.00 -2.21 -12.25
C SER A 31 1.18 -2.82 -11.11
N ARG A 32 1.64 -3.91 -10.48
CA ARG A 32 0.99 -4.47 -9.28
C ARG A 32 1.21 -3.58 -8.04
N SER A 33 2.42 -3.06 -7.89
CA SER A 33 2.74 -2.08 -6.84
C SER A 33 1.99 -0.76 -7.07
N HIS A 34 1.81 -0.34 -8.31
CA HIS A 34 1.05 0.83 -8.68
C HIS A 34 -0.44 0.69 -8.34
N SER A 35 -1.07 -0.42 -8.74
CA SER A 35 -2.47 -0.68 -8.39
C SER A 35 -2.67 -0.82 -6.88
N ALA A 36 -1.74 -1.50 -6.19
CA ALA A 36 -1.76 -1.59 -4.74
C ALA A 36 -1.65 -0.21 -4.08
N SER A 37 -0.69 0.62 -4.50
CA SER A 37 -0.50 1.97 -3.96
C SER A 37 -1.72 2.85 -4.17
N MET A 38 -2.32 2.82 -5.36
CA MET A 38 -3.52 3.59 -5.68
C MET A 38 -4.72 3.17 -4.83
N ALA A 39 -4.99 1.86 -4.74
CA ALA A 39 -6.09 1.35 -3.90
C ALA A 39 -5.90 1.81 -2.44
N THR A 40 -4.66 1.71 -1.97
CA THR A 40 -4.30 2.08 -0.60
C THR A 40 -4.47 3.59 -0.35
N VAL A 41 -4.06 4.44 -1.31
CA VAL A 41 -4.28 5.90 -1.25
C VAL A 41 -5.77 6.24 -1.25
N GLN A 42 -6.58 5.54 -2.06
CA GLN A 42 -8.03 5.73 -2.09
C GLN A 42 -8.68 5.34 -0.77
N ASP A 43 -8.32 4.19 -0.20
CA ASP A 43 -8.84 3.72 1.08
C ASP A 43 -8.53 4.72 2.20
N VAL A 44 -7.28 5.19 2.27
CA VAL A 44 -6.88 6.21 3.25
C VAL A 44 -7.58 7.54 2.99
N SER A 45 -7.82 7.90 1.73
CA SER A 45 -8.56 9.12 1.39
C SER A 45 -10.01 9.06 1.85
N VAL A 46 -10.65 7.90 1.80
CA VAL A 46 -11.98 7.67 2.37
C VAL A 46 -11.93 7.78 3.90
N ALA A 47 -10.97 7.12 4.54
CA ALA A 47 -10.76 7.20 5.99
C ALA A 47 -10.55 8.66 6.47
N LEU A 48 -9.78 9.45 5.73
CA LEU A 48 -9.55 10.87 5.99
C LEU A 48 -10.82 11.71 5.89
N LYS A 49 -11.70 11.43 4.92
CA LYS A 49 -13.01 12.09 4.79
C LYS A 49 -13.94 11.73 5.95
N CYS A 50 -13.92 10.47 6.40
CA CYS A 50 -14.64 10.06 7.61
C CYS A 50 -14.11 10.78 8.85
N TYR A 51 -12.78 10.88 8.99
CA TYR A 51 -12.15 11.65 10.07
C TYR A 51 -12.57 13.13 10.04
N GLU A 52 -12.57 13.76 8.86
CA GLU A 52 -13.05 15.14 8.70
C GLU A 52 -14.53 15.25 9.11
N THR A 53 -15.38 14.29 8.74
CA THR A 53 -16.80 14.29 9.08
C THR A 53 -17.01 14.26 10.61
N ASP A 54 -16.21 13.49 11.32
CA ASP A 54 -16.34 13.31 12.77
C ASP A 54 -15.69 14.45 13.58
N PHE A 55 -14.55 14.97 13.13
CA PHE A 55 -13.76 15.97 13.87
C PHE A 55 -13.83 17.39 13.29
N GLY A 56 -14.47 17.57 12.13
CA GLY A 56 -14.58 18.84 11.40
C GLY A 56 -13.28 19.34 10.79
N ARG A 57 -12.21 18.53 10.79
CA ARG A 57 -10.89 18.90 10.28
C ARG A 57 -10.07 17.68 9.88
N TYR A 58 -9.21 17.84 8.89
CA TYR A 58 -8.18 16.85 8.56
C TYR A 58 -7.03 16.84 9.60
N PRO A 59 -6.32 15.71 9.75
CA PRO A 59 -5.10 15.61 10.54
C PRO A 59 -4.02 16.64 10.17
N GLU A 60 -3.06 16.85 11.06
CA GLU A 60 -1.90 17.69 10.75
C GLU A 60 -1.03 17.06 9.65
N SER A 61 -0.47 17.91 8.78
CA SER A 61 0.46 17.49 7.73
C SER A 61 1.59 16.62 8.28
N GLY A 62 2.09 15.72 7.45
CA GLY A 62 3.13 14.77 7.80
C GLY A 62 2.60 13.36 7.97
N ASN A 63 3.37 12.41 7.41
CA ASN A 63 2.99 11.01 7.36
C ASN A 63 2.89 10.37 8.76
N SER A 64 3.81 10.69 9.67
CA SER A 64 3.77 10.18 11.05
C SER A 64 2.58 10.73 11.85
N ASN A 65 2.13 11.95 11.55
CA ASN A 65 0.93 12.54 12.15
C ASN A 65 -0.34 11.87 11.62
N LEU A 66 -0.40 11.60 10.31
CA LEU A 66 -1.47 10.82 9.69
C LEU A 66 -1.62 9.44 10.34
N VAL A 67 -0.50 8.70 10.46
CA VAL A 67 -0.49 7.38 11.09
C VAL A 67 -0.97 7.47 12.54
N LYS A 68 -0.49 8.44 13.32
CA LYS A 68 -0.95 8.64 14.71
C LYS A 68 -2.44 9.01 14.80
N ALA A 69 -2.92 9.89 13.92
CA ALA A 69 -4.32 10.33 13.93
C ALA A 69 -5.28 9.19 13.60
N MET A 70 -4.90 8.33 12.64
CA MET A 70 -5.76 7.22 12.22
C MET A 70 -5.57 5.95 13.07
N ALA A 71 -4.36 5.67 13.56
CA ALA A 71 -4.08 4.54 14.46
C ALA A 71 -4.44 4.84 15.93
N GLY A 72 -4.42 6.11 16.33
CA GLY A 72 -4.67 6.57 17.71
C GLY A 72 -6.10 6.38 18.21
N LEU A 73 -7.02 5.93 17.35
CA LEU A 73 -8.42 5.69 17.68
C LEU A 73 -8.70 4.24 18.15
N GLY A 74 -7.66 3.48 18.50
CA GLY A 74 -7.77 2.16 19.14
C GLY A 74 -7.98 1.00 18.16
N LYS A 75 -8.52 -0.13 18.63
CA LYS A 75 -8.80 -1.34 17.81
C LYS A 75 -9.77 -1.11 16.63
N ASN A 76 -10.37 0.07 16.55
CA ASN A 76 -11.32 0.52 15.52
C ASN A 76 -10.83 1.82 14.83
N GLY A 77 -9.52 2.04 14.70
CA GLY A 77 -9.01 3.17 13.95
C GLY A 77 -9.56 3.21 12.52
N PHE A 78 -9.66 4.42 11.93
CA PHE A 78 -10.21 4.57 10.57
C PHE A 78 -9.43 3.78 9.52
N TYR A 79 -8.14 3.50 9.78
CA TYR A 79 -7.30 2.69 8.92
C TYR A 79 -6.32 1.83 9.73
N GLY A 80 -6.27 0.54 9.42
CA GLY A 80 -5.36 -0.42 10.04
C GLY A 80 -4.03 -0.48 9.31
N PHE A 81 -3.05 0.32 9.72
CA PHE A 81 -1.69 0.22 9.17
C PHE A 81 -1.03 -1.08 9.60
N THR A 82 -0.50 -1.83 8.64
CA THR A 82 0.26 -3.03 8.94
C THR A 82 1.67 -2.63 9.43
N PRO A 83 2.16 -3.20 10.54
CA PRO A 83 3.42 -2.78 11.16
C PRO A 83 4.65 -3.06 10.28
N ASP A 84 4.55 -3.96 9.30
CA ASP A 84 5.59 -4.21 8.29
C ASP A 84 5.75 -3.06 7.30
N ARG A 85 4.74 -2.18 7.17
CA ARG A 85 4.76 -1.00 6.30
C ARG A 85 5.01 0.29 7.06
N LEU A 86 5.48 0.21 8.30
CA LEU A 86 5.87 1.37 9.09
C LEU A 86 7.40 1.37 9.27
N ASN A 87 8.02 2.52 9.03
CA ASN A 87 9.44 2.67 9.36
C ASN A 87 9.65 2.92 10.87
N ALA A 88 10.91 2.98 11.30
CA ALA A 88 11.27 3.26 12.70
C ALA A 88 10.80 4.63 13.22
N ARG A 89 10.40 5.55 12.33
CA ARG A 89 9.83 6.86 12.65
C ARG A 89 8.30 6.85 12.74
N GLY A 90 7.66 5.71 12.49
CA GLY A 90 6.20 5.58 12.43
C GLY A 90 5.59 6.19 11.17
N GLU A 91 6.38 6.34 10.11
CA GLU A 91 5.92 6.79 8.81
C GLU A 91 5.50 5.59 7.97
N TRP A 92 4.37 5.73 7.28
CA TRP A 92 3.83 4.72 6.40
C TRP A 92 4.52 4.67 5.04
N LEU A 93 4.88 3.46 4.64
CA LEU A 93 5.68 3.18 3.46
C LEU A 93 4.83 2.60 2.33
N ASP A 94 5.15 3.03 1.12
CA ASP A 94 4.61 2.51 -0.11
C ASP A 94 5.24 1.14 -0.48
N PRO A 95 4.76 0.48 -1.56
CA PRO A 95 5.33 -0.77 -2.04
C PRO A 95 6.81 -0.69 -2.45
N TRP A 96 7.33 0.51 -2.72
CA TRP A 96 8.73 0.79 -3.03
C TRP A 96 9.55 1.19 -1.79
N ASN A 97 8.96 1.01 -0.60
CA ASN A 97 9.57 1.26 0.70
C ASN A 97 9.93 2.73 0.93
N ARG A 98 9.12 3.64 0.38
CA ARG A 98 9.24 5.09 0.50
C ARG A 98 8.08 5.67 1.29
N PRO A 99 8.30 6.72 2.09
CA PRO A 99 7.23 7.31 2.86
C PRO A 99 6.20 7.96 1.93
N TYR A 100 4.92 7.71 2.19
CA TYR A 100 3.84 8.48 1.59
C TYR A 100 3.94 9.95 1.99
N VAL A 101 3.59 10.83 1.07
CA VAL A 101 3.53 12.27 1.32
C VAL A 101 2.11 12.65 1.67
N TYR A 102 1.93 13.22 2.86
CA TYR A 102 0.65 13.75 3.34
C TYR A 102 0.79 15.22 3.71
N GLU A 103 0.00 16.05 3.06
CA GLU A 103 -0.05 17.49 3.29
C GLU A 103 -1.51 17.94 3.42
N ARG A 104 -1.85 18.58 4.55
CA ARG A 104 -3.12 19.28 4.70
C ARG A 104 -3.04 20.63 3.99
N LEU A 105 -4.04 20.93 3.17
CA LEU A 105 -4.16 22.22 2.49
C LEU A 105 -4.97 23.20 3.35
N GLU A 106 -4.56 24.47 3.35
CA GLU A 106 -5.29 25.53 4.06
C GLU A 106 -6.69 25.77 3.49
N SER A 107 -6.92 25.42 2.22
CA SER A 107 -8.21 25.55 1.54
C SER A 107 -9.27 24.52 1.98
N GLY A 108 -9.01 23.72 3.02
CA GLY A 108 -9.95 22.70 3.52
C GLY A 108 -9.86 21.35 2.79
N GLY A 109 -8.67 20.98 2.31
CA GLY A 109 -8.44 19.70 1.63
C GLY A 109 -7.15 19.04 2.08
N PHE A 110 -6.75 17.98 1.38
CA PHE A 110 -5.47 17.30 1.60
C PHE A 110 -4.87 16.81 0.30
N ARG A 111 -3.55 16.69 0.29
CA ARG A 111 -2.79 15.93 -0.69
C ARG A 111 -2.26 14.68 0.00
N LEU A 112 -2.51 13.55 -0.65
CA LEU A 112 -1.93 12.27 -0.29
C LEU A 112 -1.45 11.64 -1.59
N TYR A 113 -0.17 11.30 -1.67
CA TYR A 113 0.41 10.62 -2.81
C TYR A 113 1.63 9.75 -2.42
N SER A 114 1.89 8.71 -3.21
CA SER A 114 3.16 7.99 -3.21
C SER A 114 4.07 8.58 -4.29
N ILE A 115 5.37 8.60 -4.01
CA ILE A 115 6.44 9.04 -4.92
C ILE A 115 6.61 8.06 -6.11
N GLY A 116 5.93 6.91 -6.07
CA GLY A 116 5.99 5.94 -7.15
C GLY A 116 7.36 5.24 -7.29
N PRO A 117 7.57 4.52 -8.40
CA PRO A 117 8.78 3.76 -8.66
C PRO A 117 10.00 4.64 -8.96
N ASN A 118 9.85 5.81 -9.60
CA ASN A 118 10.98 6.63 -10.04
C ASN A 118 11.80 7.22 -8.87
N GLY A 119 11.17 7.46 -7.72
CA GLY A 119 11.81 8.05 -6.54
C GLY A 119 11.99 9.55 -6.60
N ILE A 120 11.38 10.20 -7.58
CA ILE A 120 11.42 11.63 -7.80
C ILE A 120 10.05 12.13 -7.37
N ASP A 121 10.03 12.87 -6.27
CA ASP A 121 8.81 13.55 -5.82
C ASP A 121 8.48 14.67 -6.82
N GLU A 122 7.45 14.47 -7.63
CA GLU A 122 6.96 15.45 -8.60
C GLU A 122 5.75 16.23 -8.05
N GLY A 123 5.48 16.12 -6.75
CA GLY A 123 4.40 16.83 -6.05
C GLY A 123 3.02 16.29 -6.39
N GLY A 124 2.88 14.99 -6.62
CA GLY A 124 1.64 14.34 -7.05
C GLY A 124 1.44 14.39 -8.57
N LYS A 125 2.52 14.38 -9.36
CA LYS A 125 2.50 14.41 -10.83
C LYS A 125 3.30 13.23 -11.41
N GLY A 126 3.22 13.04 -12.74
CA GLY A 126 3.94 11.97 -13.43
C GLY A 126 3.53 10.57 -12.98
N ASP A 127 4.45 9.82 -12.39
CA ASP A 127 4.21 8.49 -11.80
C ASP A 127 3.86 8.51 -10.31
N ASP A 128 3.70 9.71 -9.72
CA ASP A 128 3.16 9.85 -8.38
C ASP A 128 1.69 9.41 -8.33
N LEU A 129 1.35 8.66 -7.28
CA LEU A 129 0.05 8.03 -7.12
C LEU A 129 -0.72 8.68 -5.98
N GLY A 130 -1.63 9.60 -6.33
CA GLY A 130 -2.32 10.43 -5.36
C GLY A 130 -3.84 10.48 -5.50
N ASN A 131 -4.51 11.07 -4.51
CA ASN A 131 -5.97 11.23 -4.45
C ASN A 131 -6.57 12.14 -5.56
N GLY A 132 -5.75 12.76 -6.40
CA GLY A 132 -6.17 13.71 -7.44
C GLY A 132 -6.00 13.22 -8.88
N ASN A 133 -5.51 11.99 -9.10
CA ASN A 133 -5.18 11.43 -10.41
C ASN A 133 -5.84 10.05 -10.63
#